data_AF-A0AAD9K5G4-F1
#
_entry.id   AF-A0AAD9K5G4-F1
#
_cell.length_a   1.000
_cell.length_b   1.000
_cell.length_c   1.000
_cell.angle_alpha   90.00
_cell.angle_beta   90.00
_cell.angle_gamma   90.00
#
_symmetry.space_group_name_H-M   'P 1'
#
loop_
_entity.id
_entity.type
_entity.pdbx_description
1 polymer ?
#
loop_
_entity_poly.entity_id
_entity_poly.type
_entity_poly.pdbx_seq_one_letter_code
_entity_poly.pdbx_strand_id
1 'polypeptide(L)'
;MMLNRLQTYHIMSMLWSQGKIQNEKLFLDVLSTLLKRVSERDLKDVDKCGCLKVLCDKIQNLSSPKCISICFQILEDMATCESAKDKIRKNGGINAVCVLFNKWSQTEVRNKVIKTLKSLKNIYNRDIIKEYMENTDKGRV
;
A
#
# COMPACT_ATOMS: atom_id res chain seq x y z
N MET A 1 -17.12 2.81 24.72
CA MET A 1 -16.99 3.96 23.79
C MET A 1 -16.24 3.46 22.56
N MET A 2 -16.92 3.21 21.44
CA MET A 2 -16.24 2.76 20.21
C MET A 2 -15.58 3.95 19.53
N LEU A 3 -14.27 3.87 19.26
CA LEU A 3 -13.60 4.83 18.39
C LEU A 3 -14.23 4.74 17.00
N ASN A 4 -14.52 5.89 16.39
CA ASN A 4 -14.96 5.90 15.00
C ASN A 4 -13.76 5.56 14.09
N ARG A 5 -14.04 5.11 12.85
CA ARG A 5 -13.00 4.69 11.88
C ARG A 5 -11.90 5.73 11.70
N LEU A 6 -12.24 7.03 11.68
CA LEU A 6 -11.29 8.13 11.54
C LEU A 6 -10.32 8.23 12.72
N GLN A 7 -10.83 8.19 13.94
CA GLN A 7 -10.03 8.21 15.15
C GLN A 7 -9.09 7.00 15.20
N THR A 8 -9.59 5.83 14.76
CA THR A 8 -8.76 4.63 14.65
C THR A 8 -7.64 4.83 13.63
N TYR A 9 -7.89 5.41 12.44
CA TYR A 9 -6.83 5.71 11.47
C TYR A 9 -5.76 6.65 12.05
N HIS A 10 -6.19 7.72 12.71
CA HIS A 10 -5.28 8.72 13.24
C HIS A 10 -4.40 8.16 14.37
N ILE A 11 -5.00 7.47 15.33
CA ILE A 11 -4.28 6.85 16.45
C ILE A 11 -3.30 5.80 15.92
N MET A 12 -3.73 4.97 14.97
CA MET A 12 -2.87 3.94 14.37
C MET A 12 -1.69 4.55 13.62
N SER A 13 -1.93 5.54 12.77
CA SER A 13 -0.90 6.28 12.03
C SER A 13 0.13 6.91 12.98
N MET A 14 -0.34 7.54 14.06
CA MET A 14 0.50 8.16 15.09
C MET A 14 1.31 7.14 15.89
N LEU A 15 0.69 6.06 16.38
CA LEU A 15 1.38 5.01 17.13
C LEU A 15 2.46 4.35 16.27
N TRP A 16 2.18 4.17 14.98
CA TRP A 16 3.11 3.61 14.03
C TRP A 16 4.31 4.53 13.77
N SER A 17 4.07 5.81 13.49
CA SER A 17 5.14 6.78 13.24
C SER A 17 6.04 7.01 14.45
N GLN A 18 5.51 6.81 15.67
CA GLN A 18 6.26 6.86 16.92
C GLN A 18 7.04 5.57 17.23
N GLY A 19 7.00 4.55 16.36
CA GLY A 19 7.65 3.26 16.62
C GLY A 19 7.06 2.48 17.80
N LYS A 20 5.87 2.86 18.28
CA LYS A 20 5.20 2.21 19.42
C LYS A 20 4.52 0.89 19.04
N ILE A 21 4.46 0.60 17.75
CA ILE A 21 3.88 -0.64 17.24
C ILE A 21 5.01 -1.65 17.00
N GLN A 22 5.14 -2.57 17.93
CA GLN A 22 6.12 -3.65 17.87
C GLN A 22 5.64 -4.83 17.00
N ASN A 23 4.33 -5.00 16.83
CA ASN A 23 3.75 -6.08 16.04
C ASN A 23 3.25 -5.54 14.69
N GLU A 24 4.13 -5.58 13.70
CA GLU A 24 3.84 -5.08 12.35
C GLU A 24 2.65 -5.79 11.71
N LYS A 25 2.53 -7.10 11.93
CA LYS A 25 1.44 -7.90 11.39
C LYS A 25 0.09 -7.46 11.94
N LEU A 26 -0.03 -7.33 13.27
CA LEU A 26 -1.28 -6.96 13.92
C LEU A 26 -1.79 -5.61 13.40
N PHE A 27 -0.89 -4.65 13.23
CA PHE A 27 -1.26 -3.36 12.66
C PHE A 27 -1.74 -3.46 11.22
N LEU A 28 -1.03 -4.21 10.38
CA LEU A 28 -1.44 -4.41 8.99
C LEU A 28 -2.77 -5.17 8.90
N ASP A 29 -3.05 -6.11 9.80
CA ASP A 29 -4.33 -6.81 9.87
C ASP A 29 -5.48 -5.84 10.25
N VAL A 30 -5.23 -4.94 11.21
CA VAL A 30 -6.21 -3.90 11.58
C VAL A 30 -6.39 -2.90 10.42
N LEU A 31 -5.31 -2.43 9.80
CA LEU A 31 -5.37 -1.55 8.64
C LEU A 31 -6.12 -2.20 7.48
N SER A 32 -5.85 -3.47 7.19
CA SER A 32 -6.55 -4.26 6.18
C SER A 32 -8.06 -4.29 6.45
N THR A 33 -8.46 -4.52 7.70
CA THR A 33 -9.87 -4.52 8.08
C THR A 33 -10.52 -3.15 7.92
N LEU A 34 -9.80 -2.08 8.24
CA LEU A 34 -10.32 -0.72 8.16
C LEU A 34 -10.40 -0.22 6.71
N LEU A 35 -9.34 -0.47 5.92
CA LEU A 35 -9.19 0.00 4.55
C LEU A 35 -9.87 -0.89 3.50
N LYS A 36 -10.47 -2.01 3.94
CA LYS A 36 -11.28 -2.88 3.08
C LYS A 36 -12.46 -2.10 2.51
N ARG A 37 -12.46 -1.90 1.19
CA ARG A 37 -13.54 -1.22 0.43
C ARG A 37 -13.83 0.19 0.95
N VAL A 38 -12.78 1.00 1.08
CA VAL A 38 -12.85 2.43 1.41
C VAL A 38 -13.72 3.18 0.41
N SER A 39 -14.68 3.96 0.91
CA SER A 39 -15.52 4.82 0.08
C SER A 39 -14.81 6.13 -0.30
N GLU A 40 -15.42 6.87 -1.25
CA GLU A 40 -15.14 8.27 -1.59
C GLU A 40 -14.76 9.15 -0.40
N ARG A 41 -15.65 9.06 0.59
CA ARG A 41 -15.66 9.89 1.79
C ARG A 41 -14.56 9.47 2.75
N ASP A 42 -14.45 8.16 3.00
CA ASP A 42 -13.43 7.58 3.86
C ASP A 42 -12.01 7.85 3.33
N LEU A 43 -11.83 7.94 2.02
CA LEU A 43 -10.53 8.18 1.41
C LEU A 43 -9.96 9.57 1.76
N LYS A 44 -10.81 10.61 1.77
CA LYS A 44 -10.38 11.97 2.17
C LYS A 44 -9.86 11.98 3.60
N ASP A 45 -10.52 11.21 4.44
CA ASP A 45 -10.25 11.07 5.86
C ASP A 45 -8.97 10.26 6.12
N VAL A 46 -8.81 9.12 5.44
CA VAL A 46 -7.60 8.29 5.43
C VAL A 46 -6.37 9.09 4.98
N ASP A 47 -6.52 9.91 3.94
CA ASP A 47 -5.45 10.76 3.40
C ASP A 47 -5.09 11.89 4.38
N LYS A 48 -6.09 12.56 4.97
CA LYS A 48 -5.87 13.59 6.01
C LYS A 48 -5.14 13.05 7.24
N CYS A 49 -5.41 11.82 7.64
CA CYS A 49 -4.73 11.19 8.78
C CYS A 49 -3.30 10.71 8.45
N GLY A 50 -2.83 10.87 7.20
CA GLY A 50 -1.50 10.43 6.77
C GLY A 50 -1.34 8.90 6.72
N CYS A 51 -2.43 8.15 6.89
CA CYS A 51 -2.40 6.68 6.96
C CYS A 51 -1.84 6.07 5.66
N LEU A 52 -2.19 6.65 4.51
CA LEU A 52 -1.67 6.22 3.21
C LEU A 52 -0.16 6.45 3.08
N LYS A 53 0.33 7.61 3.53
CA LYS A 53 1.76 7.93 3.53
C LYS A 53 2.54 6.93 4.38
N VAL A 54 2.08 6.72 5.62
CA VAL A 54 2.70 5.76 6.55
C VAL A 54 2.72 4.33 5.97
N LEU A 55 1.63 3.91 5.33
CA LEU A 55 1.56 2.62 4.65
C LEU A 55 2.62 2.53 3.52
N CYS A 56 2.69 3.53 2.64
CA CYS A 56 3.61 3.54 1.51
C CYS A 56 5.09 3.57 1.95
N ASP A 57 5.42 4.40 2.93
CA ASP A 57 6.77 4.50 3.50
C ASP A 57 7.21 3.16 4.13
N LYS A 58 6.27 2.45 4.75
CA LYS A 58 6.58 1.18 5.38
C LYS A 58 6.72 0.03 4.39
N ILE A 59 5.90 -0.01 3.35
CA ILE A 59 5.96 -1.05 2.31
C ILE A 59 7.41 -1.22 1.81
N GLN A 60 8.13 -0.12 1.59
CA GLN A 60 9.55 -0.13 1.18
C GLN A 60 10.48 -0.89 2.14
N ASN A 61 10.14 -0.88 3.43
CA ASN A 61 10.97 -1.37 4.53
C ASN A 61 10.54 -2.74 5.07
N LEU A 62 9.50 -3.36 4.50
CA LEU A 62 9.03 -4.65 4.99
C LEU A 62 10.05 -5.77 4.76
N SER A 63 10.19 -6.60 5.79
CA SER A 63 11.10 -7.75 5.84
C SER A 63 10.34 -9.09 5.90
N SER A 64 9.04 -9.05 6.22
CA SER A 64 8.21 -10.25 6.38
C SER A 64 7.34 -10.48 5.15
N PRO A 65 7.43 -11.65 4.48
CA PRO A 65 6.56 -12.01 3.36
C PRO A 65 5.06 -11.95 3.71
N LYS A 66 4.71 -12.29 4.96
CA LYS A 66 3.33 -12.20 5.45
C LYS A 66 2.85 -10.75 5.48
N CYS A 67 3.67 -9.83 5.98
CA CYS A 67 3.34 -8.40 6.03
C CYS A 67 3.22 -7.80 4.63
N ILE A 68 4.14 -8.17 3.72
CA ILE A 68 4.11 -7.78 2.31
C ILE A 68 2.78 -8.21 1.66
N SER A 69 2.37 -9.46 1.90
CA SER A 69 1.11 -10.01 1.38
C SER A 69 -0.11 -9.21 1.84
N ILE A 70 -0.14 -8.79 3.11
CA ILE A 70 -1.23 -7.96 3.67
C ILE A 70 -1.21 -6.55 3.05
N CYS A 71 -0.05 -5.93 2.90
CA CYS A 71 0.07 -4.61 2.27
C CYS A 71 -0.42 -4.61 0.82
N PHE A 72 -0.07 -5.62 0.04
CA PHE A 72 -0.58 -5.75 -1.32
C PHE A 72 -2.10 -5.97 -1.35
N GLN A 73 -2.65 -6.72 -0.40
CA GLN A 73 -4.10 -6.85 -0.28
C GLN A 73 -4.77 -5.49 0.01
N ILE A 74 -4.21 -4.69 0.92
CA ILE A 74 -4.71 -3.34 1.22
C ILE A 74 -4.71 -2.48 -0.04
N LEU A 75 -3.60 -2.45 -0.78
CA LEU A 75 -3.50 -1.65 -2.00
C LEU A 75 -4.48 -2.11 -3.07
N GLU A 76 -4.66 -3.42 -3.24
CA GLU A 76 -5.64 -4.00 -4.16
C GLU A 76 -7.08 -3.65 -3.78
N ASP A 77 -7.43 -3.75 -2.49
CA ASP A 77 -8.75 -3.39 -1.98
C ASP A 77 -9.04 -1.90 -2.17
N MET A 78 -8.04 -1.04 -1.93
CA MET A 78 -8.15 0.40 -2.16
C MET A 78 -8.24 0.75 -3.64
N ALA A 79 -7.54 0.01 -4.51
CA ALA A 79 -7.54 0.23 -5.95
C ALA A 79 -8.92 0.00 -6.61
N THR A 80 -9.91 -0.51 -5.89
CA THR A 80 -11.31 -0.52 -6.36
C THR A 80 -11.90 0.89 -6.51
N CYS A 81 -11.29 1.90 -5.88
CA CYS A 81 -11.65 3.31 -6.01
C CYS A 81 -10.61 4.07 -6.85
N GLU A 82 -11.02 4.73 -7.93
CA GLU A 82 -10.10 5.50 -8.80
C GLU A 82 -9.39 6.64 -8.05
N SER A 83 -10.14 7.38 -7.23
CA SER A 83 -9.59 8.43 -6.38
C SER A 83 -8.48 7.88 -5.44
N ALA A 84 -8.60 6.63 -5.00
CA ALA A 84 -7.59 5.99 -4.16
C ALA A 84 -6.31 5.66 -4.92
N LYS A 85 -6.39 5.23 -6.19
CA LYS A 85 -5.22 4.95 -7.02
C LYS A 85 -4.34 6.19 -7.18
N ASP A 86 -4.96 7.35 -7.37
CA ASP A 86 -4.23 8.63 -7.48
C ASP A 86 -3.58 9.04 -6.16
N LYS A 87 -4.27 8.83 -5.04
CA LYS A 87 -3.73 9.11 -3.70
C LYS A 87 -2.58 8.18 -3.35
N ILE A 88 -2.68 6.89 -3.70
CA ILE A 88 -1.59 5.92 -3.52
C ILE A 88 -0.37 6.36 -4.32
N ARG A 89 -0.54 6.81 -5.59
CA ARG A 89 0.57 7.38 -6.37
C ARG A 89 1.18 8.60 -5.68
N LYS A 90 0.36 9.59 -5.30
CA LYS A 90 0.83 10.84 -4.68
C LYS A 90 1.60 10.61 -3.37
N ASN A 91 1.26 9.55 -2.64
CA ASN A 91 1.93 9.14 -1.41
C ASN A 91 3.12 8.18 -1.66
N GLY A 92 3.56 7.98 -2.90
CA GLY A 92 4.73 7.16 -3.23
C GLY A 92 4.50 5.64 -3.23
N GLY A 93 3.24 5.19 -3.19
CA GLY A 93 2.90 3.77 -3.10
C GLY A 93 3.34 2.94 -4.30
N ILE A 94 3.31 3.50 -5.52
CA ILE A 94 3.81 2.80 -6.71
C ILE A 94 5.31 2.54 -6.57
N ASN A 95 6.08 3.58 -6.22
CA ASN A 95 7.53 3.43 -5.98
C ASN A 95 7.80 2.44 -4.85
N ALA A 96 6.99 2.42 -3.80
CA ALA A 96 7.14 1.47 -2.70
C ALA A 96 6.97 0.01 -3.13
N VAL A 97 5.94 -0.26 -3.94
CA VAL A 97 5.69 -1.58 -4.53
C VAL A 97 6.84 -2.00 -5.45
N CYS A 98 7.36 -1.07 -6.25
CA CYS A 98 8.50 -1.28 -7.14
C CYS A 98 9.80 -1.60 -6.38
N VAL A 99 10.09 -0.88 -5.29
CA VAL A 99 11.25 -1.17 -4.44
C VAL A 99 11.18 -2.59 -3.87
N LEU A 100 9.99 -3.04 -3.44
CA LEU A 100 9.81 -4.40 -2.94
C LEU A 100 10.07 -5.47 -4.01
N PHE A 101 9.66 -5.25 -5.25
CA PHE A 101 9.94 -6.21 -6.32
C PHE A 101 11.43 -6.38 -6.60
N ASN A 102 12.21 -5.30 -6.52
CA ASN A 102 13.66 -5.37 -6.67
C ASN A 102 14.32 -6.06 -5.46
N LYS A 103 13.78 -5.87 -4.26
CA LYS A 103 14.29 -6.46 -3.01
C LYS A 103 14.01 -7.96 -2.91
N TRP A 104 12.91 -8.45 -3.48
CA TRP A 104 12.45 -9.83 -3.31
C TRP A 104 12.49 -10.62 -4.62
N SER A 105 13.34 -11.65 -4.69
CA SER A 105 13.48 -12.52 -5.86
C SER A 105 12.40 -13.59 -5.98
N GLN A 106 11.63 -13.84 -4.90
CA GLN A 106 10.62 -14.89 -4.85
C GLN A 106 9.51 -14.65 -5.87
N THR A 107 9.24 -15.66 -6.70
CA THR A 107 8.22 -15.60 -7.77
C THR A 107 6.84 -15.22 -7.24
N GLU A 108 6.46 -15.70 -6.05
CA GLU A 108 5.17 -15.36 -5.43
C GLU A 108 5.05 -13.87 -5.13
N VAL A 109 6.08 -13.26 -4.53
CA VAL A 109 6.11 -11.83 -4.22
C VAL A 109 6.08 -11.00 -5.52
N ARG A 110 6.85 -11.40 -6.53
CA ARG A 110 6.87 -10.75 -7.85
C ARG A 110 5.52 -10.80 -8.55
N ASN A 111 4.86 -11.96 -8.56
CA ASN A 111 3.52 -12.13 -9.12
C ASN A 111 2.51 -11.23 -8.41
N LYS A 112 2.64 -11.10 -7.08
CA LYS A 112 1.74 -10.26 -6.29
C LYS A 112 1.98 -8.77 -6.57
N VAL A 113 3.23 -8.33 -6.70
CA VAL A 113 3.55 -6.97 -7.16
C VAL A 113 2.94 -6.69 -8.52
N ILE A 114 3.12 -7.58 -9.51
CA ILE A 114 2.54 -7.40 -10.84
C ILE A 114 1.01 -7.27 -10.78
N LYS A 115 0.36 -8.12 -9.97
CA LYS A 115 -1.09 -8.05 -9.76
C LYS A 115 -1.51 -6.73 -9.12
N THR A 116 -0.82 -6.28 -8.07
CA THR A 116 -1.11 -5.01 -7.41
C THR A 116 -0.89 -3.81 -8.34
N LEU A 117 0.19 -3.79 -9.12
CA LEU A 117 0.44 -2.74 -10.13
C LEU A 117 -0.66 -2.72 -11.20
N LYS A 118 -1.14 -3.88 -11.65
CA LYS A 118 -2.28 -3.96 -12.56
C LYS A 118 -3.55 -3.36 -11.94
N SER A 119 -3.83 -3.64 -10.67
CA SER A 119 -4.96 -3.04 -9.96
C SER A 119 -4.84 -1.53 -9.83
N LEU A 120 -3.63 -1.02 -9.58
CA LEU A 120 -3.33 0.41 -9.46
C LEU A 120 -3.26 1.15 -10.80
N LYS A 121 -3.36 0.45 -11.93
CA LYS A 121 -3.32 1.06 -13.26
C LYS A 121 -4.53 1.97 -13.45
N ASN A 122 -4.25 3.21 -13.80
CA ASN A 122 -5.21 4.20 -14.30
C ASN A 122 -4.48 5.13 -15.30
N ILE A 123 -5.16 6.16 -15.80
CA ILE A 123 -4.59 7.08 -16.81
C ILE A 123 -3.32 7.78 -16.27
N TYR A 124 -3.31 8.17 -14.99
CA TYR A 124 -2.20 8.90 -14.36
C TYR A 124 -1.03 8.01 -13.93
N ASN A 125 -1.30 6.73 -13.70
CA ASN A 125 -0.31 5.76 -13.23
C ASN A 125 0.31 4.94 -14.39
N ARG A 126 -0.26 5.05 -15.60
CA ARG A 126 0.11 4.22 -16.76
C ARG A 126 1.59 4.30 -17.10
N ASP A 127 2.15 5.51 -17.19
CA ASP A 127 3.51 5.69 -17.68
C ASP A 127 4.56 5.20 -16.67
N ILE A 128 4.35 5.50 -15.38
CA ILE A 128 5.20 5.02 -14.28
C ILE A 128 5.19 3.50 -14.20
N ILE A 129 4.00 2.89 -14.31
CA ILE A 129 3.86 1.43 -14.28
C ILE A 129 4.49 0.81 -15.54
N LYS A 130 4.35 1.44 -16.71
CA LYS A 130 4.92 0.96 -17.98
C LYS A 130 6.44 1.00 -17.95
N GLU A 131 7.02 2.13 -17.56
CA GLU A 131 8.46 2.28 -17.35
C GLU A 131 8.99 1.21 -16.40
N TYR A 132 8.27 0.93 -15.31
CA TYR A 132 8.64 -0.11 -14.39
C TYR A 132 8.58 -1.51 -15.00
N MET A 133 7.46 -1.88 -15.66
CA MET A 133 7.31 -3.20 -16.28
C MET A 133 8.35 -3.45 -17.36
N GLU A 134 8.66 -2.45 -18.19
CA GLU A 134 9.67 -2.55 -19.25
C GLU A 134 11.11 -2.71 -18.70
N ASN A 135 11.41 -2.04 -17.59
CA ASN A 135 12.70 -2.20 -16.91
C ASN A 135 12.83 -3.55 -16.20
N THR A 136 11.74 -4.12 -15.71
CA THR A 136 11.75 -5.46 -15.10
C THR A 136 11.90 -6.60 -16.11
N ASP A 137 11.38 -6.46 -17.34
CA ASP A 137 11.57 -7.45 -18.41
C ASP A 137 13.01 -7.45 -18.95
N LYS A 138 13.69 -6.30 -18.93
CA LYS A 138 15.12 -6.19 -19.29
C LYS A 138 16.09 -6.76 -18.24
N GLY A 139 15.61 -7.02 -17.03
CA GLY A 139 16.38 -7.66 -15.94
C GLY A 139 16.29 -9.19 -15.92
N ARG A 140 15.68 -9.82 -16.94
CA ARG A 140 15.79 -11.27 -17.18
C ARG A 140 17.05 -11.57 -18.00
N VAL A 141 18.20 -11.61 -17.32
CA VAL A 141 19.39 -12.38 -17.74
C VAL A 141 19.87 -13.17 -16.54
#